data_AF-A0A420N673-F1
#
_entry.id   AF-A0A420N673-F1
#
_cell.length_a   1.000
_cell.length_b   1.000
_cell.length_c   1.000
_cell.angle_alpha   90.00
_cell.angle_beta   90.00
_cell.angle_gamma   90.00
#
_symmetry.space_group_name_H-M   'P 1'
#
loop_
_entity.id
_entity.type
_entity.pdbx_description
1 polymer ?
#
loop_
_entity_poly.entity_id
_entity_poly.type
_entity_poly.pdbx_seq_one_letter_code
_entity_poly.pdbx_strand_id
1 'polypeptide(L)'
;MTGLLVSSGSSAKAVVDTTKDFLRCYKNHALTKQSITVPEPVYPTKSFSISLDGKLLYSPPSSTKLEISPLAYAVIEGESTVISELLAGLKQSMQSTQFQDEIDNALFLADFFGQEEASDLLLEYRPGPGRRHSSNGLHGATGRGLEEEILEYIWFSGAEPDVLDGFGATPIMYAMQLPAPHDWGITELLIEEGADPCYGICIGGVSWPYPDISKAMGKPDLTKLLEEAILEMSEDEETDVPSRC
;
A
#
# COMPACT_ATOMS: atom_id res chain seq x y z
N MET A 1 38.09 -48.45 -33.59
CA MET A 1 36.83 -47.84 -33.12
C MET A 1 37.11 -46.38 -32.81
N THR A 2 36.96 -45.53 -33.81
CA THR A 2 37.09 -44.08 -33.69
C THR A 2 35.82 -43.51 -34.28
N GLY A 3 34.89 -43.15 -33.41
CA GLY A 3 33.54 -42.74 -33.78
C GLY A 3 33.12 -41.49 -33.04
N LEU A 4 33.09 -40.40 -33.79
CA LEU A 4 32.28 -39.18 -33.61
C LEU A 4 32.39 -38.41 -32.29
N LEU A 5 33.33 -37.46 -32.26
CA LEU A 5 33.07 -36.15 -31.65
C LEU A 5 32.29 -35.31 -32.66
N VAL A 6 30.97 -35.29 -32.53
CA VAL A 6 30.11 -34.37 -33.30
C VAL A 6 30.43 -32.95 -32.82
N SER A 7 30.86 -32.10 -33.75
CA SER A 7 31.11 -30.68 -33.53
C SER A 7 29.81 -29.93 -33.27
N SER A 8 29.33 -29.90 -32.03
CA SER A 8 28.13 -29.16 -31.61
C SER A 8 28.43 -27.88 -30.83
N GLY A 9 29.71 -27.53 -30.65
CA GLY A 9 30.15 -26.49 -29.73
C GLY A 9 29.77 -25.03 -30.10
N SER A 10 29.49 -24.72 -31.37
CA SER A 10 29.17 -23.33 -31.77
C SER A 10 27.69 -22.99 -31.74
N SER A 11 26.80 -23.95 -32.03
CA SER A 11 25.34 -23.73 -32.03
C SER A 11 24.77 -23.68 -30.61
N ALA A 12 25.17 -24.61 -29.74
CA ALA A 12 24.72 -24.62 -28.35
C ALA A 12 25.17 -23.36 -27.59
N LYS A 13 26.42 -22.90 -27.82
CA LYS A 13 26.93 -21.66 -27.25
C LYS A 13 26.15 -20.44 -27.71
N ALA A 14 25.84 -20.34 -29.00
CA ALA A 14 25.05 -19.22 -29.55
C ALA A 14 23.63 -19.16 -28.96
N VAL A 15 22.99 -20.32 -28.75
CA VAL A 15 21.69 -20.40 -28.05
C VAL A 15 21.83 -19.89 -26.62
N VAL A 16 22.83 -20.37 -25.87
CA VAL A 16 23.07 -19.91 -24.49
C VAL A 16 23.33 -18.41 -24.41
N ASP A 17 24.14 -17.86 -25.32
CA ASP A 17 24.45 -16.43 -25.34
C ASP A 17 23.20 -15.59 -25.69
N THR A 18 22.38 -16.06 -26.63
CA THR A 18 21.08 -15.43 -26.97
C THR A 18 20.12 -15.45 -25.78
N THR A 19 20.03 -16.57 -25.06
CA THR A 19 19.19 -16.67 -23.85
C THR A 19 19.67 -15.72 -22.76
N LYS A 20 20.98 -15.59 -22.55
CA LYS A 20 21.53 -14.62 -21.59
C LYS A 20 21.18 -13.18 -21.96
N ASP A 21 21.25 -12.84 -23.24
CA ASP A 21 20.88 -11.52 -23.73
C ASP A 21 19.40 -11.22 -23.52
N PHE A 22 18.53 -12.19 -23.82
CA PHE A 22 17.10 -12.08 -23.53
C PHE A 22 16.84 -11.86 -22.04
N LEU A 23 17.41 -12.68 -21.16
CA LEU A 23 17.21 -12.57 -19.70
C LEU A 23 17.72 -11.23 -19.16
N ARG A 24 18.82 -10.72 -19.70
CA ARG A 24 19.34 -9.39 -19.37
C ARG A 24 18.39 -8.28 -19.81
N CYS A 25 17.86 -8.34 -21.02
CA CYS A 25 16.89 -7.37 -21.53
C CYS A 25 15.58 -7.43 -20.73
N TYR A 26 15.09 -8.63 -20.44
CA TYR A 26 13.92 -8.85 -19.60
C TYR A 26 14.09 -8.21 -18.22
N LYS A 27 15.22 -8.47 -17.55
CA LYS A 27 15.51 -7.87 -16.23
C LYS A 27 15.50 -6.34 -16.28
N ASN A 28 16.12 -5.74 -17.30
CA ASN A 28 16.12 -4.28 -17.44
C ASN A 28 14.70 -3.74 -17.68
N HIS A 29 13.91 -4.43 -18.49
CA HIS A 29 12.55 -4.01 -18.84
C HIS A 29 11.60 -4.14 -17.66
N ALA A 30 11.66 -5.26 -16.94
CA ALA A 30 10.81 -5.55 -15.78
C ALA A 30 11.03 -4.58 -14.60
N LEU A 31 12.12 -3.80 -14.61
CA LEU A 31 12.43 -2.77 -13.61
C LEU A 31 12.24 -1.35 -14.14
N THR A 32 11.98 -1.19 -15.44
CA THR A 32 11.80 0.13 -16.03
C THR A 32 10.46 0.68 -15.59
N LYS A 33 10.49 1.69 -14.72
CA LYS A 33 9.28 2.39 -14.31
C LYS A 33 8.78 3.31 -15.42
N GLN A 34 7.48 3.31 -15.63
CA GLN A 34 6.80 4.25 -16.50
C GLN A 34 5.78 5.05 -15.70
N SER A 35 5.54 6.27 -16.18
CA SER A 35 4.49 7.09 -15.63
C SER A 35 3.15 6.70 -16.23
N ILE A 36 2.18 6.44 -15.35
CA ILE A 36 0.77 6.42 -15.69
C ILE A 36 0.00 7.48 -14.90
N THR A 37 -1.22 7.76 -15.32
CA THR A 37 -2.15 8.64 -14.61
C THR A 37 -3.42 7.87 -14.29
N VAL A 38 -3.75 7.77 -13.01
CA VAL A 38 -5.02 7.20 -12.54
C VAL A 38 -6.00 8.32 -12.19
N PRO A 39 -7.30 8.20 -12.50
CA PRO A 39 -8.27 9.30 -12.40
C PRO A 39 -8.80 9.55 -10.98
N GLU A 40 -8.00 9.27 -9.95
CA GLU A 40 -8.39 9.36 -8.55
C GLU A 40 -7.19 9.68 -7.63
N PRO A 41 -7.41 10.27 -6.44
CA PRO A 41 -6.37 10.46 -5.43
C PRO A 41 -5.97 9.13 -4.79
N VAL A 42 -4.70 8.74 -4.91
CA VAL A 42 -4.18 7.50 -4.31
C VAL A 42 -3.56 7.74 -2.94
N TYR A 43 -2.92 8.89 -2.73
CA TYR A 43 -2.18 9.20 -1.50
C TYR A 43 -2.90 10.30 -0.71
N PRO A 44 -3.59 9.99 0.41
CA PRO A 44 -4.47 10.92 1.10
C PRO A 44 -3.78 12.23 1.49
N THR A 45 -2.53 12.17 1.99
CA THR A 45 -1.78 13.36 2.45
C THR A 45 -1.46 14.33 1.32
N LYS A 46 -1.46 13.88 0.05
CA LYS A 46 -1.26 14.74 -1.12
C LYS A 46 -2.48 15.60 -1.47
N SER A 47 -3.63 15.30 -0.87
CA SER A 47 -4.86 16.09 -1.03
C SER A 47 -4.91 17.31 -0.13
N PHE A 48 -3.90 17.54 0.72
CA PHE A 48 -3.89 18.61 1.69
C PHE A 48 -2.75 19.61 1.45
N SER A 49 -3.01 20.86 1.83
CA SER A 49 -2.02 21.93 1.88
C SER A 49 -2.29 22.86 3.05
N ILE A 50 -1.33 23.71 3.39
CA ILE A 50 -1.47 24.71 4.46
C ILE A 50 -1.59 26.09 3.82
N SER A 51 -2.64 26.82 4.18
CA SER A 51 -2.82 28.21 3.76
C SER A 51 -1.80 29.15 4.42
N LEU A 52 -1.69 30.38 3.90
CA LEU A 52 -0.81 31.39 4.49
C LEU A 52 -1.18 31.76 5.95
N ASP A 53 -2.45 31.64 6.32
CA ASP A 53 -2.95 31.84 7.69
C ASP A 53 -2.89 30.57 8.56
N GLY A 54 -2.21 29.51 8.09
CA GLY A 54 -1.93 28.31 8.87
C GLY A 54 -3.10 27.32 8.97
N LYS A 55 -4.11 27.43 8.10
CA LYS A 55 -5.25 26.51 8.09
C LYS A 55 -5.00 25.33 7.16
N LEU A 56 -5.50 24.17 7.56
CA LEU A 56 -5.54 22.98 6.72
C LEU A 56 -6.55 23.18 5.59
N LEU A 57 -6.10 23.03 4.35
CA LEU A 57 -6.92 23.10 3.15
C LEU A 57 -6.98 21.72 2.50
N TYR A 58 -8.19 21.27 2.19
CA TYR A 58 -8.44 20.06 1.41
C TYR A 58 -8.71 20.41 -0.06
N SER A 59 -7.89 19.88 -0.96
CA SER A 59 -7.98 20.06 -2.41
C SER A 59 -7.45 18.79 -3.10
N PRO A 60 -8.22 17.70 -3.12
CA PRO A 60 -7.77 16.44 -3.72
C PRO A 60 -7.49 16.62 -5.22
N PRO A 61 -6.40 16.03 -5.74
CA PRO A 61 -6.12 16.08 -7.16
C PRO A 61 -7.18 15.29 -7.94
N SER A 62 -7.53 15.75 -9.14
CA SER A 62 -8.44 15.03 -10.04
C SER A 62 -7.84 13.74 -10.64
N SER A 63 -6.54 13.52 -10.43
CA SER A 63 -5.80 12.37 -10.92
C SER A 63 -4.48 12.23 -10.18
N THR A 64 -4.00 11.00 -9.99
CA THR A 64 -2.67 10.74 -9.44
C THR A 64 -1.73 10.24 -10.53
N LYS A 65 -0.55 10.86 -10.61
CA LYS A 65 0.56 10.36 -11.43
C LYS A 65 1.33 9.32 -10.64
N LEU A 66 1.39 8.09 -11.15
CA LEU A 66 2.13 6.99 -10.54
C LEU A 66 3.35 6.63 -11.40
N GLU A 67 4.48 6.35 -10.77
CA GLU A 67 5.69 5.82 -11.42
C GLU A 67 5.79 4.33 -11.07
N ILE A 68 5.38 3.47 -12.00
CA ILE A 68 5.14 2.04 -11.73
C ILE A 68 5.94 1.13 -12.65
N SER A 69 6.28 -0.06 -12.17
CA SER A 69 6.91 -1.10 -12.98
C SER A 69 5.89 -1.80 -13.89
N PRO A 70 6.34 -2.66 -14.82
CA PRO A 70 5.45 -3.56 -15.54
C PRO A 70 4.64 -4.51 -14.64
N LEU A 71 5.18 -4.94 -13.49
CA LEU A 71 4.43 -5.79 -12.55
C LEU A 71 3.25 -5.01 -11.97
N ALA A 72 3.51 -3.81 -11.43
CA ALA A 72 2.48 -2.96 -10.87
C ALA A 72 1.43 -2.54 -11.92
N TYR A 73 1.83 -2.32 -13.18
CA TYR A 73 0.87 -2.06 -14.27
C TYR A 73 -0.01 -3.28 -14.55
N ALA A 74 0.59 -4.47 -14.69
CA ALA A 74 -0.16 -5.71 -14.90
C ALA A 74 -1.14 -6.00 -13.74
N VAL A 75 -0.77 -5.65 -12.50
CA VAL A 75 -1.65 -5.71 -11.33
C VAL A 75 -2.86 -4.80 -11.49
N ILE A 76 -2.65 -3.52 -11.83
CA ILE A 76 -3.75 -2.56 -12.03
C ILE A 76 -4.73 -3.04 -13.10
N GLU A 77 -4.22 -3.64 -14.18
CA GLU A 77 -5.02 -4.17 -15.29
C GLU A 77 -5.60 -5.57 -15.01
N GLY A 78 -5.21 -6.24 -13.92
CA GLY A 78 -5.67 -7.59 -13.58
C GLY A 78 -5.14 -8.69 -14.50
N GLU A 79 -3.92 -8.55 -15.04
CA GLU A 79 -3.33 -9.51 -15.98
C GLU A 79 -2.63 -10.68 -15.27
N SER A 80 -3.40 -11.58 -14.64
CA SER A 80 -2.93 -12.68 -13.76
C SER A 80 -1.80 -13.54 -14.35
N THR A 81 -1.86 -13.84 -15.65
CA THR A 81 -0.78 -14.58 -16.35
C THR A 81 0.53 -13.78 -16.42
N VAL A 82 0.44 -12.48 -16.71
CA VAL A 82 1.62 -11.60 -16.81
C VAL A 82 2.22 -11.38 -15.42
N ILE A 83 1.37 -11.19 -14.41
CA ILE A 83 1.78 -11.08 -13.00
C ILE A 83 2.60 -12.31 -12.58
N SER A 84 2.09 -13.52 -12.83
CA SER A 84 2.75 -14.78 -12.48
C SER A 84 4.13 -14.92 -13.13
N GLU A 85 4.24 -14.63 -14.43
CA GLU A 85 5.50 -14.69 -15.18
C GLU A 85 6.51 -13.64 -14.70
N LEU A 86 6.05 -12.42 -14.39
CA LEU A 86 6.89 -11.35 -13.85
C LEU A 86 7.42 -11.70 -12.46
N LEU A 87 6.57 -12.16 -11.55
CA LEU A 87 6.97 -12.55 -10.19
C LEU A 87 8.00 -13.69 -10.20
N ALA A 88 7.81 -14.71 -11.03
CA ALA A 88 8.74 -15.82 -11.18
C ALA A 88 10.12 -15.37 -11.66
N GLY A 89 10.18 -14.44 -12.62
CA GLY A 89 11.42 -13.87 -13.14
C GLY A 89 12.13 -12.90 -12.18
N LEU A 90 11.36 -12.05 -11.48
CA LEU A 90 11.90 -11.06 -10.55
C LEU A 90 12.51 -11.73 -9.30
N LYS A 91 11.83 -12.75 -8.73
CA LYS A 91 12.32 -13.51 -7.56
C LYS A 91 13.71 -14.10 -7.75
N GLN A 92 14.06 -14.49 -8.97
CA GLN A 92 15.36 -15.11 -9.28
C GLN A 92 16.47 -14.07 -9.54
N SER A 93 16.10 -12.82 -9.84
CA SER A 93 17.01 -11.86 -10.49
C SER A 93 17.28 -10.60 -9.67
N MET A 94 16.47 -10.30 -8.66
CA MET A 94 16.56 -9.08 -7.87
C MET A 94 17.29 -9.26 -6.55
N GLN A 95 17.90 -8.18 -6.06
CA GLN A 95 18.31 -8.12 -4.66
C GLN A 95 17.04 -8.16 -3.79
N SER A 96 17.12 -8.82 -2.64
CA SER A 96 15.94 -9.08 -1.80
C SER A 96 15.18 -7.80 -1.45
N THR A 97 15.87 -6.69 -1.19
CA THR A 97 15.21 -5.42 -0.81
C THR A 97 14.44 -4.78 -1.96
N GLN A 98 15.03 -4.70 -3.16
CA GLN A 98 14.35 -4.12 -4.32
C GLN A 98 13.15 -4.97 -4.76
N PHE A 99 13.29 -6.30 -4.67
CA PHE A 99 12.19 -7.22 -4.96
C PHE A 99 11.04 -6.98 -3.99
N GLN A 100 11.38 -6.81 -2.71
CA GLN A 100 10.41 -6.57 -1.66
C GLN A 100 9.66 -5.25 -1.85
N ASP A 101 10.36 -4.16 -2.15
CA ASP A 101 9.73 -2.86 -2.44
C ASP A 101 8.74 -2.96 -3.61
N GLU A 102 9.06 -3.79 -4.61
CA GLU A 102 8.22 -3.98 -5.79
C GLU A 102 6.96 -4.79 -5.48
N ILE A 103 7.07 -5.92 -4.77
CA ILE A 103 5.90 -6.74 -4.42
C ILE A 103 5.01 -6.07 -3.37
N ASP A 104 5.56 -5.25 -2.47
CA ASP A 104 4.78 -4.51 -1.48
C ASP A 104 3.96 -3.39 -2.14
N ASN A 105 4.57 -2.66 -3.07
CA ASN A 105 3.87 -1.66 -3.87
C ASN A 105 2.84 -2.31 -4.80
N ALA A 106 3.15 -3.48 -5.37
CA ALA A 106 2.19 -4.25 -6.16
C ALA A 106 0.99 -4.68 -5.32
N LEU A 107 1.20 -5.19 -4.08
CA LEU A 107 0.10 -5.58 -3.19
C LEU A 107 -0.76 -4.38 -2.82
N PHE A 108 -0.14 -3.25 -2.45
CA PHE A 108 -0.84 -1.99 -2.19
C PHE A 108 -1.79 -1.62 -3.35
N LEU A 109 -1.31 -1.68 -4.60
CA LEU A 109 -2.11 -1.34 -5.78
C LEU A 109 -3.18 -2.40 -6.07
N ALA A 110 -2.89 -3.69 -5.86
CA ALA A 110 -3.87 -4.76 -6.04
C ALA A 110 -5.07 -4.52 -5.13
N ASP A 111 -4.83 -4.32 -3.83
CA ASP A 111 -5.89 -4.12 -2.84
C ASP A 111 -6.62 -2.79 -3.08
N PHE A 112 -5.87 -1.71 -3.36
CA PHE A 112 -6.46 -0.38 -3.62
C PHE A 112 -7.39 -0.37 -4.83
N PHE A 113 -7.04 -1.08 -5.90
CA PHE A 113 -7.87 -1.19 -7.10
C PHE A 113 -8.86 -2.38 -7.06
N GLY A 114 -8.87 -3.16 -5.99
CA GLY A 114 -9.77 -4.31 -5.81
C GLY A 114 -9.49 -5.48 -6.76
N GLN A 115 -8.21 -5.71 -7.07
CA GLN A 115 -7.75 -6.79 -7.94
C GLN A 115 -7.45 -8.05 -7.10
N GLU A 116 -8.51 -8.73 -6.67
CA GLU A 116 -8.47 -9.89 -5.75
C GLU A 116 -7.51 -10.99 -6.23
N GLU A 117 -7.66 -11.47 -7.48
CA GLU A 117 -6.77 -12.51 -8.02
C GLU A 117 -5.30 -12.06 -8.08
N ALA A 118 -5.05 -10.77 -8.33
CA ALA A 118 -3.69 -10.22 -8.30
C ALA A 118 -3.14 -10.19 -6.87
N SER A 119 -3.97 -9.85 -5.88
CA SER A 119 -3.60 -9.86 -4.46
C SER A 119 -3.22 -11.26 -4.00
N ASP A 120 -4.06 -12.27 -4.30
CA ASP A 120 -3.79 -13.67 -4.00
C ASP A 120 -2.44 -14.15 -4.57
N LEU A 121 -2.19 -13.86 -5.85
CA LEU A 121 -0.94 -14.22 -6.51
C LEU A 121 0.28 -13.55 -5.87
N LEU A 122 0.13 -12.29 -5.43
CA LEU A 122 1.20 -11.55 -4.77
C LEU A 122 1.49 -12.12 -3.38
N LEU A 123 0.47 -12.49 -2.60
CA LEU A 123 0.61 -13.03 -1.25
C LEU A 123 1.44 -14.33 -1.22
N GLU A 124 1.43 -15.13 -2.28
CA GLU A 124 2.32 -16.31 -2.42
C GLU A 124 3.83 -15.95 -2.35
N TYR A 125 4.18 -14.71 -2.66
CA TYR A 125 5.55 -14.19 -2.65
C TYR A 125 5.93 -13.46 -1.36
N ARG A 126 5.05 -13.47 -0.35
CA ARG A 126 5.24 -12.89 0.99
C ARG A 126 5.62 -11.39 0.96
N PRO A 127 4.77 -10.53 0.36
CA PRO A 127 4.86 -9.09 0.57
C PRO A 127 4.75 -8.77 2.07
N GLY A 128 5.20 -7.58 2.46
CA GLY A 128 5.01 -7.04 3.80
C GLY A 128 3.79 -6.13 3.85
N PRO A 129 2.57 -6.63 4.13
CA PRO A 129 1.35 -5.81 4.10
C PRO A 129 1.33 -4.71 5.17
N GLY A 130 2.24 -4.73 6.15
CA GLY A 130 2.43 -3.68 7.15
C GLY A 130 3.83 -3.06 7.15
N ARG A 131 4.56 -3.06 6.03
CA ARG A 131 5.92 -2.46 6.01
C ARG A 131 5.83 -0.96 6.27
N ARG A 132 6.52 -0.50 7.31
CA ARG A 132 6.65 0.92 7.65
C ARG A 132 7.34 1.72 6.55
N HIS A 133 6.88 2.97 6.38
CA HIS A 133 7.38 3.95 5.42
C HIS A 133 7.30 3.50 3.95
N SER A 134 6.42 2.55 3.66
CA SER A 134 6.06 2.11 2.32
C SER A 134 4.54 2.05 2.23
N SER A 135 3.97 2.47 1.12
CA SER A 135 2.60 2.05 0.78
C SER A 135 2.61 0.52 0.72
N ASN A 136 1.64 -0.10 1.38
CA ASN A 136 1.61 -1.54 1.65
C ASN A 136 0.16 -2.06 1.59
N GLY A 137 -0.02 -3.37 1.71
CA GLY A 137 -1.34 -4.02 1.63
C GLY A 137 -2.38 -3.39 2.57
N LEU A 138 -2.03 -3.12 3.83
CA LEU A 138 -2.98 -2.55 4.80
C LEU A 138 -3.51 -1.19 4.35
N HIS A 139 -2.66 -0.30 3.80
CA HIS A 139 -3.15 0.97 3.24
C HIS A 139 -4.08 0.76 2.03
N GLY A 140 -3.74 -0.19 1.15
CA GLY A 140 -4.53 -0.48 -0.06
C GLY A 140 -5.90 -1.04 0.28
N ALA A 141 -5.93 -2.08 1.13
CA ALA A 141 -7.14 -2.71 1.62
C ALA A 141 -8.04 -1.71 2.34
N THR A 142 -7.46 -0.86 3.18
CA THR A 142 -8.18 0.22 3.87
C THR A 142 -8.76 1.26 2.90
N GLY A 143 -8.00 1.69 1.91
CA GLY A 143 -8.45 2.65 0.90
C GLY A 143 -9.60 2.12 0.03
N ARG A 144 -9.76 0.80 -0.03
CA ARG A 144 -10.83 0.13 -0.78
C ARG A 144 -11.99 -0.37 0.10
N GLY A 145 -11.79 -0.43 1.41
CA GLY A 145 -12.76 -0.92 2.40
C GLY A 145 -12.84 -2.45 2.47
N LEU A 146 -11.70 -3.12 2.35
CA LEU A 146 -11.56 -4.58 2.36
C LEU A 146 -11.38 -5.09 3.80
N GLU A 147 -12.49 -5.27 4.53
CA GLU A 147 -12.48 -5.63 5.96
C GLU A 147 -11.74 -6.95 6.26
N GLU A 148 -11.91 -7.97 5.42
CA GLU A 148 -11.27 -9.28 5.61
C GLU A 148 -9.75 -9.17 5.51
N GLU A 149 -9.24 -8.52 4.45
CA GLU A 149 -7.82 -8.30 4.22
C GLU A 149 -7.19 -7.40 5.30
N ILE A 150 -7.91 -6.37 5.78
CA ILE A 150 -7.46 -5.53 6.90
C ILE A 150 -7.20 -6.41 8.13
N LEU A 151 -8.17 -7.23 8.52
CA LEU A 151 -8.06 -8.13 9.67
C LEU A 151 -6.96 -9.18 9.47
N GLU A 152 -6.87 -9.77 8.28
CA GLU A 152 -5.84 -10.76 7.98
C GLU A 152 -4.42 -10.18 8.06
N TYR A 153 -4.22 -8.97 7.54
CA TYR A 153 -2.93 -8.29 7.58
C TYR A 153 -2.53 -7.91 9.01
N ILE A 154 -3.48 -7.47 9.84
CA ILE A 154 -3.20 -7.15 11.25
C ILE A 154 -2.92 -8.44 12.03
N TRP A 155 -3.81 -9.44 12.00
CA TRP A 155 -3.73 -10.62 12.85
C TRP A 155 -2.67 -11.63 12.43
N PHE A 156 -2.55 -11.92 11.13
CA PHE A 156 -1.67 -12.98 10.65
C PHE A 156 -0.33 -12.46 10.14
N SER A 157 -0.29 -11.22 9.64
CA SER A 157 0.96 -10.60 9.17
C SER A 157 1.58 -9.64 10.20
N GLY A 158 0.88 -9.33 11.29
CA GLY A 158 1.37 -8.44 12.34
C GLY A 158 1.53 -6.99 11.87
N ALA A 159 0.72 -6.56 10.89
CA ALA A 159 0.70 -5.18 10.45
C ALA A 159 0.18 -4.29 11.60
N GLU A 160 0.89 -3.19 11.87
CA GLU A 160 0.46 -2.23 12.88
C GLU A 160 -0.66 -1.34 12.31
N PRO A 161 -1.79 -1.14 13.01
CA PRO A 161 -2.91 -0.32 12.53
C PRO A 161 -2.54 1.14 12.23
N ASP A 162 -1.54 1.71 12.93
CA ASP A 162 -1.01 3.07 12.71
C ASP A 162 0.26 3.10 11.84
N VAL A 163 0.51 2.05 11.05
CA VAL A 163 1.66 2.02 10.15
C VAL A 163 1.66 3.23 9.23
N LEU A 164 2.80 3.91 9.06
CA LEU A 164 2.92 5.02 8.13
C LEU A 164 3.34 4.53 6.75
N ASP A 165 2.71 5.04 5.69
CA ASP A 165 3.18 4.89 4.33
C ASP A 165 4.42 5.77 4.03
N GLY A 166 4.90 5.74 2.78
CA GLY A 166 6.02 6.56 2.33
C GLY A 166 5.74 8.08 2.28
N PHE A 167 4.48 8.48 2.45
CA PHE A 167 4.01 9.87 2.45
C PHE A 167 3.49 10.32 3.83
N GLY A 168 3.67 9.50 4.87
CA GLY A 168 3.26 9.79 6.25
C GLY A 168 1.76 9.65 6.52
N ALA A 169 1.01 8.95 5.66
CA ALA A 169 -0.39 8.59 5.89
C ALA A 169 -0.48 7.30 6.71
N THR A 170 -1.47 7.21 7.60
CA THR A 170 -1.89 5.97 8.28
C THR A 170 -3.00 5.27 7.50
N PRO A 171 -3.33 4.00 7.80
CA PRO A 171 -4.56 3.35 7.33
C PRO A 171 -5.82 4.21 7.54
N ILE A 172 -6.02 4.81 8.73
CA ILE A 172 -7.18 5.70 8.97
C ILE A 172 -7.25 6.84 7.92
N MET A 173 -6.13 7.45 7.53
CA MET A 173 -6.12 8.47 6.46
C MET A 173 -6.66 7.94 5.12
N TYR A 174 -6.43 6.66 4.81
CA TYR A 174 -7.01 6.00 3.63
C TYR A 174 -8.50 5.73 3.82
N ALA A 175 -8.93 5.25 4.99
CA ALA A 175 -10.34 4.99 5.31
C ALA A 175 -11.19 6.25 5.15
N MET A 176 -10.67 7.40 5.58
CA MET A 176 -11.34 8.70 5.47
C MET A 176 -11.64 9.11 4.02
N GLN A 177 -11.01 8.52 3.00
CA GLN A 177 -11.33 8.79 1.59
C GLN A 177 -12.61 8.07 1.11
N LEU A 178 -13.04 7.01 1.80
CA LEU A 178 -14.24 6.25 1.44
C LEU A 178 -15.51 7.11 1.55
N PRO A 179 -16.57 6.82 0.79
CA PRO A 179 -17.85 7.51 0.97
C PRO A 179 -18.49 7.13 2.30
N ALA A 180 -19.19 8.07 2.93
CA ALA A 180 -20.01 7.76 4.10
C ALA A 180 -21.11 6.74 3.75
N PRO A 181 -21.44 5.79 4.64
CA PRO A 181 -20.91 5.63 6.01
C PRO A 181 -19.67 4.71 6.11
N HIS A 182 -19.11 4.26 4.98
CA HIS A 182 -18.01 3.28 4.97
C HIS A 182 -16.70 3.83 5.53
N ASP A 183 -16.50 5.15 5.44
CA ASP A 183 -15.36 5.81 6.08
C ASP A 183 -15.31 5.54 7.58
N TRP A 184 -16.44 5.69 8.29
CA TRP A 184 -16.51 5.34 9.70
C TRP A 184 -16.36 3.85 9.94
N GLY A 185 -17.07 2.98 9.23
CA GLY A 185 -17.00 1.53 9.48
C GLY A 185 -15.58 0.98 9.42
N ILE A 186 -14.78 1.42 8.45
CA ILE A 186 -13.37 1.02 8.34
C ILE A 186 -12.48 1.74 9.39
N THR A 187 -12.80 2.98 9.74
CA THR A 187 -12.08 3.72 10.80
C THR A 187 -12.29 3.07 12.16
N GLU A 188 -13.53 2.72 12.50
CA GLU A 188 -13.94 2.03 13.71
C GLU A 188 -13.26 0.67 13.80
N LEU A 189 -13.28 -0.13 12.72
CA LEU A 189 -12.55 -1.40 12.65
C LEU A 189 -11.06 -1.24 13.00
N LEU A 190 -10.39 -0.23 12.44
CA LEU A 190 -8.98 0.01 12.73
C LEU A 190 -8.75 0.41 14.20
N ILE A 191 -9.65 1.21 14.77
CA ILE A 191 -9.59 1.62 16.20
C ILE A 191 -9.80 0.39 17.11
N GLU A 192 -10.78 -0.46 16.81
CA GLU A 192 -11.04 -1.72 17.52
C GLU A 192 -9.81 -2.65 17.47
N GLU A 193 -9.07 -2.63 16.36
CA GLU A 193 -7.82 -3.36 16.19
C GLU A 193 -6.57 -2.65 16.75
N GLY A 194 -6.74 -1.52 17.41
CA GLY A 194 -5.70 -0.83 18.18
C GLY A 194 -5.03 0.36 17.50
N ALA A 195 -5.63 0.92 16.45
CA ALA A 195 -5.22 2.24 15.93
C ALA A 195 -5.56 3.34 16.93
N ASP A 196 -4.64 4.28 17.12
CA ASP A 196 -4.83 5.43 18.02
C ASP A 196 -5.64 6.54 17.33
N PRO A 197 -6.91 6.80 17.73
CA PRO A 197 -7.71 7.91 17.19
C PRO A 197 -7.16 9.29 17.58
N CYS A 198 -6.25 9.39 18.54
CA CYS A 198 -5.53 10.62 18.88
C CYS A 198 -4.30 10.87 18.00
N TYR A 199 -3.95 9.94 17.09
CA TYR A 199 -2.75 10.05 16.28
C TYR A 199 -2.77 11.33 15.42
N GLY A 200 -1.65 12.06 15.43
CA GLY A 200 -1.48 13.30 14.68
C GLY A 200 -0.77 13.09 13.34
N ILE A 201 -1.38 13.56 12.25
CA ILE A 201 -0.82 13.47 10.90
C ILE A 201 -0.05 14.74 10.57
N CYS A 202 1.22 14.59 10.23
CA CYS A 202 2.08 15.72 9.87
C CYS A 202 1.82 16.17 8.43
N ILE A 203 1.19 17.33 8.26
CA ILE A 203 0.93 17.97 6.96
C ILE A 203 1.55 19.36 6.98
N GLY A 204 2.50 19.59 6.05
CA GLY A 204 3.20 20.88 5.97
C GLY A 204 4.04 21.22 7.21
N GLY A 205 4.50 20.21 7.96
CA GLY A 205 5.27 20.38 9.20
C GLY A 205 4.42 20.68 10.44
N VAL A 206 3.10 20.64 10.32
CA VAL A 206 2.14 20.79 11.43
C VAL A 206 1.44 19.45 11.65
N SER A 207 1.30 19.03 12.91
CA SER A 207 0.56 17.81 13.27
C SER A 207 -0.94 18.13 13.39
N TRP A 208 -1.78 17.41 12.66
CA TRP A 208 -3.23 17.57 12.64
C TRP A 208 -3.91 16.30 13.18
N PRO A 209 -4.82 16.39 14.16
CA PRO A 209 -5.59 15.24 14.62
C PRO A 209 -6.66 14.85 13.58
N TYR A 210 -7.10 13.59 13.58
CA TYR A 210 -8.09 13.10 12.60
C TYR A 210 -9.38 13.93 12.51
N PRO A 211 -10.01 14.41 13.61
CA PRO A 211 -11.17 15.29 13.53
C PRO A 211 -10.96 16.57 12.71
N ASP A 212 -9.78 17.20 12.82
CA ASP A 212 -9.49 18.42 12.04
C ASP A 212 -9.33 18.09 10.55
N ILE A 213 -8.79 16.91 10.25
CA ILE A 213 -8.64 16.41 8.88
C ILE A 213 -10.01 16.10 8.28
N SER A 214 -10.89 15.35 8.97
CA SER A 214 -12.24 15.02 8.49
C SER A 214 -13.08 16.27 8.30
N LYS A 215 -12.91 17.26 9.18
CA LYS A 215 -13.55 18.57 9.08
C LYS A 215 -13.09 19.34 7.85
N ALA A 216 -11.78 19.36 7.56
CA ALA A 216 -11.24 19.96 6.35
C ALA A 216 -11.75 19.26 5.08
N MET A 217 -11.98 17.94 5.13
CA MET A 217 -12.60 17.15 4.06
C MET A 217 -14.10 17.42 3.89
N GLY A 218 -14.73 18.15 4.82
CA GLY A 218 -16.17 18.43 4.81
C GLY A 218 -17.01 17.23 5.25
N LYS A 219 -16.50 16.39 6.16
CA LYS A 219 -17.17 15.17 6.66
C LYS A 219 -17.60 15.35 8.13
N PRO A 220 -18.73 16.05 8.39
CA PRO A 220 -19.15 16.39 9.76
C PRO A 220 -19.52 15.17 10.60
N ASP A 221 -20.17 14.16 10.00
CA ASP A 221 -20.57 12.95 10.73
C ASP A 221 -19.33 12.16 11.20
N LEU A 222 -18.37 11.94 10.29
CA LEU A 222 -17.08 11.33 10.63
C LEU A 222 -16.30 12.13 11.68
N THR A 223 -16.34 13.47 11.59
CA THR A 223 -15.69 14.35 12.59
C THR A 223 -16.27 14.11 13.97
N LYS A 224 -17.60 14.06 14.08
CA LYS A 224 -18.29 13.81 15.34
C LYS A 224 -17.93 12.44 15.93
N LEU A 225 -17.91 11.40 15.09
CA LEU A 225 -17.60 10.04 15.53
C LEU A 225 -16.15 9.89 15.99
N LEU A 226 -15.20 10.53 15.29
CA LEU A 226 -13.80 10.59 15.73
C LEU A 226 -13.64 11.36 17.05
N GLU A 227 -14.35 12.47 17.24
CA GLU A 227 -14.36 13.21 18.51
C GLU A 227 -14.93 12.36 19.65
N GLU A 228 -15.99 11.57 19.39
CA GLU A 228 -16.58 10.64 20.36
C GLU A 228 -15.60 9.52 20.73
N ALA A 229 -14.94 8.88 19.76
CA ALA A 229 -13.94 7.84 20.03
C ALA A 229 -12.74 8.35 20.85
N ILE A 230 -12.28 9.58 20.61
CA ILE A 230 -11.21 10.21 21.41
C ILE A 230 -11.66 10.41 22.87
N LEU A 231 -12.92 10.79 23.10
CA LEU A 231 -13.46 10.98 24.45
C LEU A 231 -13.57 9.65 25.19
N GLU A 232 -14.08 8.60 24.54
CA GLU A 232 -14.23 7.27 25.14
C GLU A 232 -12.89 6.71 25.63
N MET A 233 -11.81 6.85 24.85
CA MET A 233 -10.48 6.44 25.28
C MET A 233 -9.96 7.19 26.50
N SER A 234 -10.32 8.47 26.64
CA SER A 234 -9.90 9.28 27.79
C SER A 234 -10.62 8.87 29.08
N GLU A 235 -11.83 8.33 28.98
CA GLU A 235 -12.60 7.83 30.12
C GLU A 235 -12.06 6.47 30.62
N ASP A 236 -11.62 5.61 29.70
CA ASP A 236 -11.05 4.30 30.04
C ASP A 236 -9.70 4.42 30.79
N GLU A 237 -8.84 5.38 30.43
CA GLU A 237 -7.59 5.64 31.15
C GLU A 237 -7.79 6.11 32.61
N GLU A 238 -8.92 6.76 32.93
CA GLU A 238 -9.20 7.29 34.27
C GLU A 238 -9.71 6.20 35.24
N THR A 239 -10.21 5.07 34.72
CA THR A 239 -10.78 3.97 35.51
C THR A 239 -9.78 2.87 35.91
N ASP A 240 -8.61 2.80 35.26
CA ASP A 240 -7.58 1.78 35.53
C ASP A 240 -6.52 2.22 36.57
N VAL A 241 -6.84 3.19 37.43
CA VAL A 241 -6.03 3.45 38.64
C VAL A 241 -6.37 2.38 39.68
N PRO A 242 -5.47 1.41 39.97
CA PRO A 242 -5.78 0.42 40.99
C PRO A 242 -5.84 1.16 42.33
N SER A 243 -7.04 1.17 42.92
CA SER A 243 -7.26 1.60 44.30
C SER A 243 -6.37 0.76 45.21
N ARG A 244 -5.19 1.29 45.53
CA ARG A 244 -4.35 0.81 46.63
C ARG A 244 -5.03 1.18 47.94
N CYS A 245 -5.91 0.29 48.38
CA CYS A 245 -6.28 0.11 49.78
C CYS A 245 -5.85 -1.29 50.21
#